data_AF-A0A2D4N4H8-F1
#
_entry.id   AF-A0A2D4N4H8-F1
#
_cell.length_a   1.000
_cell.length_b   1.000
_cell.length_c   1.000
_cell.angle_alpha   90.00
_cell.angle_beta   90.00
_cell.angle_gamma   90.00
#
_symmetry.space_group_name_H-M   'P 1'
#
loop_
_entity.id
_entity.type
_entity.pdbx_description
1 polymer ?
#
loop_
_entity_poly.entity_id
_entity_poly.type
_entity_poly.pdbx_seq_one_letter_code
_entity_poly.pdbx_strand_id
1 'polypeptide(L)'
;MPDVSLEERLPSILSTHSGAGGKYKSRSSWQHGLQFQVVSRWLRIRMSGRGKQDSKARAKAKTRSSRAGLQFPVGRVHRLLRRGHYAERVGAGAPVYLAAVLEYLTAEILELAGNAARDNRKTRIVPRHVQLAVRNDEELSRLLGRVTIAQGGVLPNIPAALLPRKAAAAGGGTAGRQKGTHQASQEN
;
A
#
# COMPACT_ATOMS: atom_id res chain seq x y z
N MET A 1 -18.31 34.80 -29.08
CA MET A 1 -19.32 35.83 -28.80
C MET A 1 -19.33 36.14 -27.31
N PRO A 2 -18.56 37.13 -26.86
CA PRO A 2 -18.68 37.72 -25.53
C PRO A 2 -19.41 39.07 -25.61
N ASP A 3 -20.31 39.37 -24.67
CA ASP A 3 -20.91 40.70 -24.51
C ASP A 3 -21.29 40.86 -23.02
N VAL A 4 -20.58 41.75 -22.30
CA VAL A 4 -21.02 43.06 -21.72
C VAL A 4 -21.90 42.94 -20.46
N SER A 5 -21.79 43.73 -19.39
CA SER A 5 -21.05 44.95 -19.03
C SER A 5 -21.11 45.06 -17.50
N LEU A 6 -20.02 45.45 -16.83
CA LEU A 6 -19.84 46.76 -16.17
C LEU A 6 -20.97 47.15 -15.19
N GLU A 7 -20.65 47.26 -13.89
CA GLU A 7 -20.48 48.57 -13.25
C GLU A 7 -19.93 48.40 -11.81
N GLU A 8 -18.88 49.16 -11.52
CA GLU A 8 -18.31 49.39 -10.20
C GLU A 8 -19.28 50.12 -9.26
N ARG A 9 -19.14 49.95 -7.94
CA ARG A 9 -19.42 51.03 -6.98
C ARG A 9 -18.61 50.87 -5.69
N LEU A 10 -17.96 51.98 -5.36
CA LEU A 10 -16.91 52.24 -4.37
C LEU A 10 -17.34 52.12 -2.90
N PRO A 11 -16.37 52.01 -1.96
CA PRO A 11 -16.59 52.09 -0.52
C PRO A 11 -16.74 53.54 -0.02
N SER A 12 -17.73 53.80 0.83
CA SER A 12 -17.92 55.09 1.53
C SER A 12 -17.27 55.10 2.91
N ILE A 13 -16.73 56.27 3.24
CA ILE A 13 -15.79 56.62 4.30
C ILE A 13 -16.52 57.53 5.33
N LEU A 14 -15.87 57.79 6.48
CA LEU A 14 -16.14 58.80 7.55
C LEU A 14 -17.21 58.43 8.60
N SER A 15 -17.10 58.79 9.90
CA SER A 15 -16.12 59.58 10.69
C SER A 15 -16.36 59.40 12.20
N THR A 16 -15.25 59.50 12.97
CA THR A 16 -15.02 60.16 14.29
C THR A 16 -15.95 59.99 15.51
N HIS A 17 -15.31 59.76 16.69
CA HIS A 17 -15.39 60.53 17.96
C HIS A 17 -14.39 59.88 18.96
N SER A 18 -13.28 60.53 19.34
CA SER A 18 -13.12 61.46 20.48
C SER A 18 -13.18 60.79 21.86
N GLY A 19 -12.12 60.93 22.67
CA GLY A 19 -12.14 60.55 24.09
C GLY A 19 -10.75 60.38 24.73
N ALA A 20 -10.10 61.48 25.07
CA ALA A 20 -8.90 61.53 25.91
C ALA A 20 -9.27 61.50 27.41
N GLY A 21 -8.36 61.03 28.26
CA GLY A 21 -8.29 61.48 29.66
C GLY A 21 -7.87 60.44 30.70
N GLY A 22 -6.88 60.81 31.53
CA GLY A 22 -6.78 60.29 32.90
C GLY A 22 -5.45 59.65 33.31
N LYS A 23 -4.49 60.47 33.74
CA LYS A 23 -3.28 60.05 34.46
C LYS A 23 -3.48 60.15 35.99
N TYR A 24 -2.65 59.38 36.72
CA TYR A 24 -2.15 59.56 38.10
C TYR A 24 -2.97 59.11 39.34
N LYS A 25 -2.43 58.10 40.06
CA LYS A 25 -2.10 58.01 41.50
C LYS A 25 -1.59 56.59 41.77
N SER A 26 -0.65 56.24 42.65
CA SER A 26 0.05 56.92 43.73
C SER A 26 1.31 56.10 44.05
N ARG A 27 2.43 56.77 44.33
CA ARG A 27 3.63 56.17 44.96
C ARG A 27 3.29 55.81 46.41
N SER A 28 3.70 54.64 46.88
CA SER A 28 4.05 54.42 48.29
C SER A 28 4.94 53.20 48.46
N SER A 29 6.24 53.51 48.59
CA SER A 29 7.11 53.07 49.68
C SER A 29 7.76 51.68 49.72
N TRP A 30 8.99 51.78 50.21
CA TRP A 30 9.80 50.79 50.93
C TRP A 30 10.63 49.84 50.08
N GLN A 31 11.88 50.28 49.86
CA GLN A 31 13.03 49.42 49.70
C GLN A 31 13.09 48.41 50.84
N HIS A 32 12.96 47.12 50.58
CA HIS A 32 13.55 46.04 51.37
C HIS A 32 13.60 44.78 50.50
N GLY A 33 14.76 44.11 50.40
CA GLY A 33 14.77 42.67 50.11
C GLY A 33 15.60 42.16 48.94
N LEU A 34 16.81 42.68 48.70
CA LEU A 34 17.83 42.01 47.87
C LEU A 34 18.40 40.71 48.50
N GLN A 35 17.82 40.21 49.61
CA GLN A 35 18.16 38.93 50.23
C GLN A 35 17.10 37.82 50.06
N PHE A 36 15.95 38.06 49.41
CA PHE A 36 14.91 37.03 49.25
C PHE A 36 14.94 36.26 47.93
N GLN A 37 15.91 36.55 47.04
CA GLN A 37 16.02 35.89 45.73
C GLN A 37 16.91 34.63 45.74
N VAL A 38 17.81 34.47 46.72
CA VAL A 38 18.73 33.31 46.77
C VAL A 38 18.08 32.10 47.45
N VAL A 39 17.27 32.28 48.49
CA VAL A 39 16.55 31.18 49.18
C VAL A 39 15.37 30.67 48.35
N SER A 40 14.72 31.54 47.57
CA SER A 40 13.63 31.17 46.65
C SER A 40 14.08 30.41 45.39
N ARG A 41 15.40 30.36 45.13
CA ARG A 41 16.00 29.60 44.03
C ARG A 41 16.37 28.16 44.44
N TRP A 42 16.55 27.90 45.73
CA TRP A 42 16.86 26.57 46.25
C TRP A 42 15.60 25.74 46.58
N LEU A 43 14.47 26.38 46.88
CA LEU A 43 13.16 25.74 47.02
C LEU A 43 12.35 25.77 45.70
N ARG A 44 13.00 25.44 44.58
CA ARG A 44 12.32 25.16 43.31
C ARG A 44 12.94 23.95 42.64
N ILE A 45 13.06 22.87 43.40
CA ILE A 45 13.12 21.52 42.84
C ILE A 45 11.73 21.25 42.26
N ARG A 46 11.53 21.66 41.01
CA ARG A 46 10.45 21.13 40.19
C ARG A 46 10.75 19.65 40.04
N MET A 47 9.98 18.84 40.73
CA MET A 47 9.67 17.48 40.31
C MET A 47 8.97 17.57 38.94
N SER A 48 9.72 17.75 37.86
CA SER A 48 9.24 17.38 36.53
C SER A 48 9.32 15.86 36.41
N GLY A 49 8.57 15.17 37.27
CA GLY A 49 8.08 13.85 36.95
C GLY A 49 7.25 14.04 35.70
N ARG A 50 7.83 13.64 34.56
CA ARG A 50 7.17 13.66 33.27
C ARG A 50 6.12 12.56 33.29
N GLY A 51 5.04 12.83 34.02
CA GLY A 51 3.79 12.10 33.92
C GLY A 51 3.36 12.07 32.47
N LYS A 52 2.76 10.94 32.10
CA LYS A 52 2.08 10.65 30.84
C LYS A 52 1.75 11.94 30.08
N GLN A 53 2.33 12.06 28.89
CA GLN A 53 2.31 13.24 28.03
C GLN A 53 0.88 13.54 27.50
N ASP A 54 -0.05 13.84 28.39
CA ASP A 54 -1.37 14.38 28.09
C ASP A 54 -1.21 15.89 28.07
N SER A 55 -1.46 16.51 26.90
CA SER A 55 -1.54 17.97 26.65
C SER A 55 -0.34 18.69 25.99
N LYS A 56 0.52 18.02 25.21
CA LYS A 56 1.13 18.70 24.03
C LYS A 56 0.20 18.51 22.84
N ALA A 57 -0.09 19.58 22.09
CA ALA A 57 -0.85 19.56 20.85
C ALA A 57 -0.59 18.25 20.10
N ARG A 58 -1.60 17.38 20.03
CA ARG A 58 -1.45 15.97 19.68
C ARG A 58 -0.92 15.92 18.25
N ALA A 59 0.38 15.68 18.08
CA ALA A 59 0.98 15.49 16.77
C ALA A 59 0.15 14.44 16.00
N LYS A 60 -0.09 14.66 14.69
CA LYS A 60 -0.89 13.75 13.87
C LYS A 60 -0.43 12.31 14.12
N ALA A 61 -1.32 11.48 14.66
CA ALA A 61 -0.98 10.12 15.03
C ALA A 61 -0.65 9.33 13.76
N LYS A 62 0.58 8.83 13.66
CA LYS A 62 0.97 7.90 12.57
C LYS A 62 0.12 6.63 12.64
N THR A 63 -0.36 6.17 11.50
CA THR A 63 -1.17 4.95 11.41
C THR A 63 -0.29 3.72 11.66
N ARG A 64 -0.90 2.62 12.13
CA ARG A 64 -0.17 1.35 12.32
C ARG A 64 0.43 0.83 11.01
N SER A 65 -0.27 0.99 9.88
CA SER A 65 0.27 0.67 8.54
C SER A 65 1.53 1.48 8.23
N SER A 66 1.48 2.81 8.39
CA SER A 66 2.66 3.67 8.13
C SER A 66 3.85 3.36 9.04
N ARG A 67 3.61 2.91 10.28
CA ARG A 67 4.67 2.49 11.20
C ARG A 67 5.28 1.14 10.83
N ALA A 68 4.50 0.26 10.20
CA ALA A 68 4.93 -1.06 9.75
C ALA A 68 5.48 -1.07 8.31
N GLY A 69 5.40 0.06 7.58
CA GLY A 69 5.83 0.14 6.18
C GLY A 69 4.89 -0.55 5.19
N LEU A 70 3.63 -0.80 5.58
CA LEU A 70 2.65 -1.52 4.77
C LEU A 70 1.70 -0.57 4.06
N GLN A 71 1.37 -0.86 2.80
CA GLN A 71 0.26 -0.22 2.09
C GLN A 71 -1.09 -0.75 2.60
N PHE A 72 -1.15 -2.01 3.01
CA PHE A 72 -2.37 -2.65 3.47
C PHE A 72 -2.84 -2.09 4.83
N PRO A 73 -4.16 -2.01 5.06
CA PRO A 73 -4.73 -1.34 6.24
C PRO A 73 -4.73 -2.25 7.49
N VAL A 74 -3.63 -2.27 8.24
CA VAL A 74 -3.46 -3.00 9.52
C VAL A 74 -4.62 -2.73 10.50
N GLY A 75 -5.11 -1.48 10.54
CA GLY A 75 -6.24 -1.10 11.38
C GLY A 75 -7.54 -1.83 11.04
N ARG A 76 -7.81 -2.00 9.74
CA ARG A 76 -8.99 -2.71 9.22
C ARG A 76 -8.84 -4.21 9.45
N VAL A 77 -7.67 -4.77 9.16
CA VAL A 77 -7.37 -6.20 9.41
C VAL A 77 -7.59 -6.55 10.88
N HIS A 78 -7.11 -5.74 11.82
CA HIS A 78 -7.36 -5.96 13.25
C HIS A 78 -8.86 -5.98 13.58
N ARG A 79 -9.64 -5.04 13.04
CA ARG A 79 -11.09 -5.01 13.27
C ARG A 79 -11.79 -6.24 12.69
N LEU A 80 -11.41 -6.68 11.49
CA LEU A 80 -11.97 -7.87 10.86
C LEU A 80 -11.65 -9.14 11.65
N LEU A 81 -10.42 -9.29 12.16
CA LEU A 81 -10.04 -10.41 13.02
C LEU A 81 -10.89 -10.48 14.30
N ARG A 82 -11.20 -9.34 14.93
CA ARG A 82 -12.08 -9.33 16.12
C ARG A 82 -13.54 -9.61 15.78
N ARG A 83 -14.03 -9.11 14.65
CA ARG A 83 -15.40 -9.36 14.18
C ARG A 83 -15.60 -10.81 13.72
N GLY A 84 -14.54 -11.47 13.25
CA GLY A 84 -14.59 -12.85 12.76
C GLY A 84 -14.62 -13.91 13.87
N HIS A 85 -14.52 -13.53 15.14
CA HIS A 85 -14.57 -14.46 16.29
C HIS A 85 -13.58 -15.64 16.19
N TYR A 86 -12.41 -15.44 15.59
CA TYR A 86 -11.39 -16.49 15.43
C TYR A 86 -10.71 -16.90 16.76
N ALA A 87 -10.67 -15.98 17.73
CA ALA A 87 -10.15 -16.20 19.07
C ALA A 87 -10.72 -15.15 20.03
N GLU A 88 -10.71 -15.43 21.33
CA GLU A 88 -11.17 -14.50 22.37
C GLU A 88 -10.33 -13.20 22.37
N ARG A 89 -9.01 -13.33 22.16
CA ARG A 89 -8.06 -12.21 22.14
C ARG A 89 -7.22 -12.25 20.87
N VAL A 90 -7.00 -11.07 20.29
CA VAL A 90 -6.13 -10.89 19.12
C VAL A 90 -4.91 -10.09 19.55
N GLY A 91 -3.72 -10.68 19.45
CA GLY A 91 -2.45 -10.02 19.77
C GLY A 91 -2.18 -8.82 18.86
N ALA A 92 -1.45 -7.81 19.36
CA ALA A 92 -1.21 -6.57 18.62
C ALA A 92 -0.40 -6.75 17.33
N GLY A 93 0.47 -7.77 17.27
CA GLY A 93 1.30 -8.11 16.11
C GLY A 93 0.59 -8.92 15.03
N ALA A 94 -0.42 -9.71 15.40
CA ALA A 94 -1.18 -10.56 14.47
C ALA A 94 -1.73 -9.79 13.24
N PRO A 95 -2.42 -8.64 13.39
CA PRO A 95 -2.92 -7.89 12.23
C PRO A 95 -1.83 -7.24 11.39
N VAL A 96 -0.62 -7.02 11.94
CA VAL A 96 0.52 -6.50 11.18
C VAL A 96 1.06 -7.61 10.29
N TYR A 97 1.31 -8.78 10.88
CA TYR A 97 1.82 -9.95 10.17
C TYR A 97 0.86 -10.37 9.05
N LEU A 98 -0.43 -10.51 9.35
CA LEU A 98 -1.42 -10.88 8.34
C LEU A 98 -1.54 -9.83 7.23
N ALA A 99 -1.49 -8.54 7.56
CA ALA A 99 -1.52 -7.49 6.53
C ALA A 99 -0.30 -7.57 5.60
N ALA A 100 0.88 -7.86 6.14
CA ALA A 100 2.10 -8.04 5.35
C ALA A 100 2.00 -9.24 4.40
N VAL A 101 1.49 -10.38 4.88
CA VAL A 101 1.29 -11.58 4.05
C VAL A 101 0.28 -11.32 2.94
N LEU A 102 -0.84 -10.65 3.24
CA LEU A 102 -1.84 -10.31 2.24
C LEU A 102 -1.31 -9.32 1.20
N GLU A 103 -0.49 -8.35 1.63
CA GLU A 103 0.17 -7.40 0.73
C GLU A 103 1.16 -8.11 -0.19
N TYR A 104 1.98 -9.01 0.36
CA TYR A 104 2.92 -9.83 -0.42
C TYR A 104 2.22 -10.67 -1.49
N LEU A 105 1.20 -11.46 -1.11
CA LEU A 105 0.46 -12.30 -2.05
C LEU A 105 -0.24 -11.46 -3.13
N THR A 106 -0.74 -10.28 -2.77
CA THR A 106 -1.36 -9.37 -3.73
C THR A 106 -0.33 -8.82 -4.71
N ALA A 107 0.85 -8.43 -4.22
CA ALA A 107 1.94 -7.95 -5.06
C ALA A 107 2.41 -9.04 -6.05
N GLU A 108 2.57 -10.28 -5.59
CA GLU A 108 2.98 -11.42 -6.42
C GLU A 108 1.99 -11.67 -7.57
N ILE A 109 0.69 -11.74 -7.26
CA ILE A 109 -0.35 -11.92 -8.28
C ILE A 109 -0.37 -10.75 -9.27
N LEU A 110 -0.19 -9.51 -8.79
CA LEU A 110 -0.18 -8.33 -9.64
C LEU A 110 1.06 -8.24 -10.53
N GLU A 111 2.23 -8.66 -10.05
CA GLU A 111 3.47 -8.72 -10.82
C GLU A 111 3.31 -9.69 -12.00
N LEU A 112 2.91 -10.93 -11.72
CA LEU A 112 2.70 -11.96 -12.74
C LEU A 112 1.55 -11.59 -13.70
N ALA A 113 0.44 -11.04 -13.19
CA ALA A 113 -0.66 -10.58 -14.04
C ALA A 113 -0.28 -9.34 -14.87
N GLY A 114 0.61 -8.50 -14.37
CA GLY A 114 1.20 -7.37 -15.10
C GLY A 114 2.06 -7.85 -16.26
N ASN A 115 2.89 -8.87 -16.02
CA ASN A 115 3.68 -9.53 -17.07
C ASN A 115 2.77 -10.16 -18.13
N ALA A 116 1.76 -10.92 -17.72
CA ALA A 116 0.77 -11.49 -18.65
C ALA A 116 -0.02 -10.41 -19.44
N ALA A 117 -0.28 -9.24 -18.84
CA ALA A 117 -0.89 -8.12 -19.56
C ALA A 117 0.05 -7.56 -20.63
N ARG A 118 1.32 -7.37 -20.27
CA ARG A 118 2.38 -6.87 -21.15
C ARG A 118 2.62 -7.81 -22.33
N ASP A 119 2.66 -9.11 -22.10
CA ASP A 119 2.81 -10.14 -23.15
C ASP A 119 1.65 -10.10 -24.15
N ASN A 120 0.44 -9.81 -23.65
CA ASN A 120 -0.75 -9.59 -24.47
C ASN A 120 -0.84 -8.18 -25.07
N ARG A 121 0.23 -7.38 -24.98
CA ARG A 121 0.32 -5.98 -25.46
C ARG A 121 -0.77 -5.08 -24.89
N LYS A 122 -1.14 -5.27 -23.62
CA LYS A 122 -2.13 -4.49 -22.90
C LYS A 122 -1.52 -3.82 -21.68
N THR A 123 -1.95 -2.60 -21.40
CA THR A 123 -1.51 -1.83 -20.21
C THR A 123 -2.42 -2.03 -19.01
N ARG A 124 -3.62 -2.57 -19.21
CA ARG A 124 -4.61 -2.82 -18.15
C ARG A 124 -4.71 -4.30 -17.84
N ILE A 125 -4.60 -4.64 -16.56
CA ILE A 125 -4.88 -5.99 -16.05
C ILE A 125 -6.39 -6.26 -16.17
N VAL A 126 -6.74 -7.40 -16.77
CA VAL A 126 -8.12 -7.91 -16.87
C VAL A 126 -8.17 -9.33 -16.29
N PRO A 127 -9.36 -9.90 -15.99
CA PRO A 127 -9.46 -11.21 -15.36
C PRO A 127 -8.72 -12.34 -16.08
N ARG A 128 -8.61 -12.27 -17.43
CA ARG A 128 -7.78 -13.19 -18.22
C ARG A 128 -6.32 -13.19 -17.78
N HIS A 129 -5.72 -12.03 -17.53
CA HIS A 129 -4.31 -11.95 -17.14
C HIS A 129 -4.08 -12.55 -15.74
N VAL A 130 -5.03 -12.34 -14.82
CA VAL A 130 -5.00 -12.95 -13.48
C VAL A 130 -5.11 -14.48 -13.59
N GLN A 131 -6.00 -14.99 -14.43
CA GLN A 131 -6.13 -16.43 -14.67
C GLN A 131 -4.85 -17.03 -15.25
N LEU A 132 -4.24 -16.39 -16.25
CA LEU A 132 -2.99 -16.86 -16.86
C LEU A 132 -1.86 -16.88 -15.81
N ALA A 133 -1.70 -15.82 -15.03
CA ALA A 133 -0.72 -15.74 -13.96
C ALA A 133 -0.90 -16.85 -12.92
N VAL A 134 -2.11 -17.00 -12.38
CA VAL A 134 -2.41 -17.99 -11.33
C VAL A 134 -2.26 -19.43 -11.81
N ARG A 135 -2.63 -19.74 -13.06
CA ARG A 135 -2.61 -21.12 -13.55
C ARG A 135 -1.25 -21.56 -14.11
N ASN A 136 -0.40 -20.62 -14.51
CA ASN A 136 0.96 -20.91 -14.94
C ASN A 136 1.97 -20.97 -13.78
N ASP A 137 1.62 -20.42 -12.62
CA ASP A 137 2.44 -20.51 -11.41
C ASP A 137 2.02 -21.69 -10.53
N GLU A 138 2.98 -22.53 -10.12
CA GLU A 138 2.69 -23.76 -9.36
C GLU A 138 2.13 -23.49 -7.96
N GLU A 139 2.67 -22.48 -7.27
CA GLU A 139 2.32 -22.17 -5.90
C GLU A 139 0.93 -21.52 -5.82
N LEU A 140 0.66 -20.55 -6.70
CA LEU A 140 -0.63 -19.89 -6.82
C LEU A 140 -1.70 -20.84 -7.36
N SER A 141 -1.38 -21.73 -8.29
CA SER A 141 -2.32 -22.73 -8.79
C SER A 141 -2.72 -23.71 -7.69
N ARG A 142 -1.79 -24.10 -6.82
CA ARG A 142 -2.07 -24.92 -5.64
C ARG A 142 -2.91 -24.15 -4.61
N LEU A 143 -2.53 -22.91 -4.29
CA LEU A 143 -3.23 -22.05 -3.32
C LEU A 143 -4.67 -21.75 -3.77
N LEU A 144 -4.89 -21.52 -5.07
CA LEU A 144 -6.17 -21.14 -5.67
C LEU A 144 -6.80 -22.29 -6.49
N GLY A 145 -6.46 -23.54 -6.17
CA GLY A 145 -6.91 -24.73 -6.91
C GLY A 145 -8.44 -24.87 -6.98
N ARG A 146 -9.14 -24.43 -5.93
CA ARG A 146 -10.61 -24.50 -5.82
C ARG A 146 -11.32 -23.16 -6.05
N VAL A 147 -10.60 -22.15 -6.55
CA VAL A 147 -11.15 -20.81 -6.81
C VAL A 147 -11.47 -20.66 -8.29
N THR A 148 -12.69 -20.21 -8.60
CA THR A 148 -13.09 -19.84 -9.96
C THR A 148 -12.87 -18.34 -10.18
N ILE A 149 -12.05 -18.00 -11.18
CA ILE A 149 -11.85 -16.60 -11.60
C ILE A 149 -12.87 -16.29 -12.69
N ALA A 150 -13.86 -15.46 -12.36
CA ALA A 150 -14.86 -15.00 -13.32
C ALA A 150 -14.19 -14.29 -14.51
N GLN A 151 -14.67 -14.56 -15.73
CA GLN A 151 -14.12 -14.00 -16.97
C GLN A 151 -12.62 -14.32 -17.24
N GLY A 152 -12.07 -15.34 -16.57
CA GLY A 152 -10.67 -15.75 -16.73
C GLY A 152 -10.39 -16.65 -17.94
N GLY A 153 -11.38 -17.45 -18.37
CA GLY A 153 -11.18 -18.52 -19.35
C GLY A 153 -10.24 -19.63 -18.84
N VAL A 154 -9.65 -20.41 -19.75
CA VAL A 154 -8.74 -21.53 -19.42
C VAL A 154 -7.38 -21.38 -20.10
N LEU A 155 -6.34 -22.03 -19.59
CA LEU A 155 -5.05 -22.08 -20.30
C LEU A 155 -5.24 -22.76 -21.66
N PRO A 156 -4.67 -22.22 -22.75
CA PRO A 156 -4.68 -22.90 -24.04
C PRO A 156 -3.94 -24.24 -23.92
N ASN A 157 -4.67 -25.34 -24.06
CA ASN A 157 -4.08 -26.68 -24.04
C ASN A 157 -4.89 -27.57 -24.98
N ILE A 158 -4.22 -28.16 -25.98
CA ILE A 158 -4.83 -29.12 -26.90
C ILE A 158 -4.13 -30.46 -26.68
N PRO A 159 -4.83 -31.50 -26.19
CA PRO A 159 -4.26 -32.84 -26.10
C PRO A 159 -3.70 -33.31 -27.44
N ALA A 160 -2.52 -33.92 -27.43
CA ALA A 160 -1.82 -34.35 -28.65
C ALA A 160 -2.65 -35.30 -29.53
N ALA A 161 -3.56 -36.08 -28.93
CA ALA A 161 -4.48 -36.96 -29.63
C ALA A 161 -5.48 -36.22 -30.54
N LEU A 162 -5.75 -34.94 -30.27
CA LEU A 162 -6.66 -34.11 -31.06
C LEU A 162 -5.94 -33.32 -32.15
N LEU A 163 -4.60 -33.37 -32.20
CA LEU A 163 -3.85 -32.72 -33.27
C LEU A 163 -4.00 -33.52 -34.56
N PRO A 164 -4.12 -32.84 -35.72
CA PRO A 164 -4.09 -33.51 -37.00
C PRO A 164 -2.84 -34.38 -37.07
N ARG A 165 -3.01 -35.68 -37.39
CA ARG A 165 -1.87 -36.51 -37.73
C ARG A 165 -1.19 -35.84 -38.91
N LYS A 166 0.10 -35.55 -38.77
CA LYS A 166 0.92 -35.02 -39.86
C LYS A 166 0.97 -36.06 -41.00
N ALA A 167 -0.04 -36.06 -41.85
CA ALA A 167 -0.02 -36.77 -43.12
C ALA A 167 0.67 -35.83 -44.12
N ALA A 168 1.89 -36.23 -44.51
CA ALA A 168 2.66 -35.80 -45.67
C ALA A 168 2.25 -34.47 -46.34
N ALA A 169 3.00 -33.40 -46.09
CA ALA A 169 3.09 -32.29 -47.03
C ALA A 169 4.56 -31.97 -47.32
N ALA A 170 4.94 -32.35 -48.55
CA ALA A 170 6.08 -31.92 -49.39
C ALA A 170 7.49 -32.50 -49.13
N GLY A 171 7.99 -33.27 -50.11
CA GLY A 171 9.42 -33.58 -50.28
C GLY A 171 9.74 -34.77 -51.18
N GLY A 172 9.27 -34.79 -52.43
CA GLY A 172 9.83 -35.69 -53.44
C GLY A 172 11.30 -35.34 -53.71
N GLY A 173 12.18 -36.29 -53.47
CA GLY A 173 13.62 -36.21 -53.73
C GLY A 173 14.11 -37.58 -54.14
N THR A 174 14.52 -37.68 -55.40
CA THR A 174 15.03 -38.87 -56.08
C THR A 174 16.30 -39.45 -55.45
N ALA A 175 16.36 -40.79 -55.44
CA ALA A 175 17.53 -41.66 -55.60
C ALA A 175 18.80 -41.40 -54.76
N GLY A 176 19.11 -42.35 -53.87
CA GLY A 176 20.42 -42.48 -53.22
C GLY A 176 20.61 -43.88 -52.64
N ARG A 177 21.15 -44.78 -53.45
CA ARG A 177 21.52 -46.17 -53.14
C ARG A 177 22.74 -46.24 -52.21
N GLN A 178 22.70 -47.11 -51.21
CA GLN A 178 23.84 -47.84 -50.60
C GLN A 178 23.24 -49.01 -49.78
N LYS A 179 23.15 -50.23 -50.32
CA LYS A 179 24.11 -51.34 -50.15
C LYS A 179 24.77 -51.35 -48.77
N GLY A 180 24.43 -52.36 -47.98
CA GLY A 180 24.90 -52.51 -46.60
C GLY A 180 26.36 -52.94 -46.46
N THR A 181 26.80 -52.96 -45.20
CA THR A 181 27.93 -53.75 -44.71
C THR A 181 27.67 -54.11 -43.25
N HIS A 182 27.92 -55.38 -42.94
CA HIS A 182 28.04 -55.97 -41.63
C HIS A 182 28.98 -55.19 -40.71
N GLN A 183 28.73 -55.17 -39.39
CA GLN A 183 29.64 -55.79 -38.41
C GLN A 183 29.07 -55.78 -36.99
N ALA A 184 29.13 -56.96 -36.40
CA ALA A 184 29.01 -57.22 -34.97
C ALA A 184 30.33 -56.89 -34.27
N SER A 185 30.24 -56.35 -33.04
CA SER A 185 31.15 -56.48 -31.89
C SER A 185 30.34 -55.96 -30.68
N GLN A 186 29.99 -56.73 -29.63
CA GLN A 186 30.83 -57.14 -28.48
C GLN A 186 31.66 -55.94 -27.95
N GLU A 187 31.54 -55.49 -26.70
CA GLU A 187 31.71 -56.23 -25.44
C GLU A 187 31.27 -55.40 -24.22
N ASN A 188 30.98 -56.14 -23.12
CA ASN A 188 31.00 -55.84 -21.68
C ASN A 188 31.09 -54.40 -21.15
#